data_AF-A0A7S3DP75-F1
#
_entry.id   AF-A0A7S3DP75-F1
#
_cell.length_a   1.000
_cell.length_b   1.000
_cell.length_c   1.000
_cell.angle_alpha   90.00
_cell.angle_beta   90.00
_cell.angle_gamma   90.00
#
_symmetry.space_group_name_H-M   'P 1'
#
loop_
_entity.id
_entity.type
_entity.pdbx_description
1 polymer ?
#
loop_
_entity_poly.entity_id
_entity_poly.type
_entity_poly.pdbx_seq_one_letter_code
_entity_poly.pdbx_strand_id
1 'polypeptide(L)'
;MSSTFFHKPELALRRALELQGIDQHDAALELLHEVLSSRRHRTWSPAFEQIMIAYLDLCLKLLRSREAKDGLHQYRNLSQSQAPGSLEKVIRYLMDAAEKKCSDAKALADADIDDKFDDDFGASPQAILLSTMYMDPGKSQRDSAMLMPSLKFLWETYRAVLDILRSNSKLEHVYHAAAQNALRFCKTYRRRMEFRHLTDMLRTHLGNLRQYGSLFDTDENVKSSNKVRGFDGWTSESIELHLQTRFAQLETASILHRYTEGFRTCEDIFNILQISQARRKID
;
A
#
# COMPACT_ATOMS: atom_id res chain seq x y z
N MET A 1 25.79 11.60 23.46
CA MET A 1 25.75 10.51 24.46
C MET A 1 25.49 9.22 23.71
N SER A 2 26.38 8.25 23.86
CA SER A 2 26.53 7.09 22.98
C SER A 2 25.36 6.12 23.06
N SER A 3 24.87 5.75 21.88
CA SER A 3 23.80 4.81 21.55
C SER A 3 24.15 3.35 21.86
N THR A 4 24.43 3.04 23.13
CA THR A 4 24.68 1.67 23.62
C THR A 4 23.40 0.89 23.97
N PHE A 5 22.24 1.56 23.98
CA PHE A 5 20.94 0.97 24.38
C PHE A 5 20.28 0.06 23.33
N PHE A 6 20.74 0.07 22.08
CA PHE A 6 20.07 -0.62 20.98
C PHE A 6 20.44 -2.10 20.82
N HIS A 7 21.21 -2.68 21.75
CA HIS A 7 21.79 -4.01 21.54
C HIS A 7 20.76 -5.16 21.54
N LYS A 8 19.56 -4.92 22.07
CA LYS A 8 18.46 -5.88 22.07
C LYS A 8 17.17 -5.24 21.53
N PRO A 9 16.60 -5.75 20.43
CA PRO A 9 15.35 -5.22 19.85
C PRO A 9 14.19 -5.22 20.87
N GLU A 10 14.13 -6.21 21.75
CA GLU A 10 13.13 -6.31 22.82
C GLU A 10 13.12 -5.11 23.79
N LEU A 11 14.30 -4.54 24.08
CA LEU A 11 14.41 -3.38 24.96
C LEU A 11 13.88 -2.12 24.30
N ALA A 12 14.15 -1.97 23.00
CA ALA A 12 13.59 -0.86 22.22
C ALA A 12 12.06 -0.93 22.14
N LEU A 13 11.49 -2.13 21.99
CA LEU A 13 10.04 -2.32 22.01
C LEU A 13 9.43 -1.89 23.36
N ARG A 14 10.00 -2.35 24.48
CA ARG A 14 9.53 -1.94 25.82
C ARG A 14 9.59 -0.43 26.00
N ARG A 15 10.69 0.19 25.57
CA ARG A 15 10.85 1.65 25.68
C ARG A 15 9.85 2.42 24.82
N ALA A 16 9.57 1.95 23.61
CA ALA A 16 8.56 2.57 22.76
C ALA A 16 7.15 2.48 23.37
N LEU A 17 6.82 1.35 24.02
CA LEU A 17 5.55 1.19 24.74
C LEU A 17 5.46 2.11 25.97
N GLU A 18 6.55 2.28 26.72
CA GLU A 18 6.62 3.26 27.82
C GLU A 18 6.41 4.69 27.32
N LEU A 19 7.08 5.08 26.23
CA LEU A 19 6.93 6.40 25.61
C LEU A 19 5.50 6.62 25.09
N GLN A 20 4.87 5.57 24.56
CA GLN A 20 3.46 5.61 24.17
C GLN A 20 2.54 5.81 25.37
N GLY A 21 2.87 5.26 26.55
CA GLY A 21 2.12 5.48 27.78
C GLY A 21 2.23 6.91 28.33
N ILE A 22 3.27 7.65 27.95
CA ILE A 22 3.51 9.06 28.32
C ILE A 22 3.05 10.01 27.19
N ASP A 23 2.31 9.52 26.19
CA ASP A 23 1.83 10.27 25.02
C ASP A 23 2.92 10.89 24.12
N GLN A 24 4.17 10.42 24.26
CA GLN A 24 5.31 10.86 23.44
C GLN A 24 5.44 9.99 22.18
N HIS A 25 4.43 10.08 21.30
CA HIS A 25 4.36 9.26 20.09
C HIS A 25 5.48 9.54 19.08
N ASP A 26 5.91 10.80 18.95
CA ASP A 26 6.98 11.18 18.02
C ASP A 26 8.34 10.61 18.43
N ALA A 27 8.69 10.71 19.71
CA ALA A 27 9.92 10.14 20.25
C ALA A 27 9.93 8.61 20.19
N ALA A 28 8.77 7.97 20.40
CA ALA A 28 8.62 6.52 20.24
C ALA A 28 8.84 6.09 18.78
N LEU A 29 8.32 6.86 17.83
CA LEU A 29 8.48 6.59 16.40
C LEU A 29 9.95 6.73 15.97
N GLU A 30 10.63 7.80 16.37
CA GLU A 30 12.04 8.02 16.07
C GLU A 30 12.92 6.88 16.61
N LEU A 31 12.68 6.47 17.86
CA LEU A 31 13.41 5.37 18.49
C LEU A 31 13.24 4.05 17.72
N LEU A 32 12.03 3.72 17.29
CA LEU A 32 11.77 2.51 16.50
C LEU A 32 12.37 2.61 15.09
N HIS A 33 12.32 3.80 14.47
CA HIS A 33 12.94 4.03 13.16
C HIS A 33 14.46 3.85 13.20
N GLU A 34 15.13 4.34 14.25
CA GLU A 34 16.57 4.13 14.44
C GLU A 34 16.94 2.65 14.56
N VAL A 35 16.11 1.87 15.28
CA VAL A 35 16.31 0.42 15.43
C VAL A 35 16.20 -0.31 14.09
N LEU A 36 15.18 0.03 13.29
CA LEU A 36 14.95 -0.57 11.96
C LEU A 36 16.02 -0.17 10.94
N SER A 37 16.54 1.06 11.04
CA SER A 37 17.60 1.58 10.15
C SER A 37 19.00 1.10 10.54
N SER A 38 19.17 0.61 11.79
CA SER A 38 20.47 0.21 12.34
C SER A 38 21.11 -0.94 11.55
N ARG A 39 22.25 -0.67 10.93
CA ARG A 39 23.03 -1.67 10.18
C ARG A 39 23.69 -2.75 11.05
N ARG A 40 23.75 -2.56 12.39
CA ARG A 40 24.39 -3.52 13.31
C ARG A 40 23.55 -4.78 13.57
N HIS A 41 22.23 -4.72 13.43
CA HIS A 41 21.32 -5.82 13.79
C HIS A 41 20.67 -6.43 12.55
N ARG A 42 21.49 -7.02 11.66
CA ARG A 42 21.03 -7.59 10.39
C ARG A 42 20.46 -9.01 10.52
N THR A 43 20.51 -9.60 11.73
CA THR A 43 19.87 -10.87 12.04
C THR A 43 18.43 -10.63 12.46
N TRP A 44 17.49 -11.10 11.65
CA TRP A 44 16.07 -11.06 11.96
C TRP A 44 15.78 -11.88 13.22
N SER A 45 14.83 -11.40 14.01
CA SER A 45 14.27 -12.06 15.18
C SER A 45 12.78 -11.75 15.25
N PRO A 46 11.95 -12.58 15.90
CA PRO A 46 10.51 -12.31 16.05
C PRO A 46 10.19 -10.97 16.71
N ALA A 47 11.11 -10.44 17.54
CA ALA A 47 10.98 -9.11 18.13
C ALA A 47 10.89 -8.00 17.06
N PHE A 48 11.56 -8.15 15.91
CA PHE A 48 11.46 -7.17 14.82
C PHE A 48 10.08 -7.14 14.16
N GLU A 49 9.36 -8.26 14.12
CA GLU A 49 7.96 -8.27 13.66
C GLU A 49 7.09 -7.41 14.57
N GLN A 50 7.22 -7.58 15.90
CA GLN A 50 6.47 -6.80 16.88
C GLN A 50 6.83 -5.31 16.86
N ILE A 51 8.12 -5.00 16.73
CA ILE A 51 8.63 -3.63 16.54
C ILE A 51 8.01 -3.00 15.30
N MET A 52 7.96 -3.74 14.20
CA MET A 52 7.42 -3.22 12.95
C MET A 52 5.91 -2.97 13.03
N ILE A 53 5.16 -3.87 13.68
CA ILE A 53 3.73 -3.68 13.94
C ILE A 53 3.50 -2.42 14.78
N ALA A 54 4.21 -2.27 15.91
CA ALA A 54 4.09 -1.09 16.76
C ALA A 54 4.51 0.21 16.05
N TYR A 55 5.57 0.16 15.24
CA TYR A 55 6.02 1.28 14.41
C TYR A 55 4.92 1.72 13.43
N LEU A 56 4.29 0.76 12.74
CA LEU A 56 3.22 1.04 11.80
C LEU A 56 1.96 1.57 12.48
N ASP A 57 1.62 1.08 13.67
CA ASP A 57 0.51 1.63 14.47
C ASP A 57 0.75 3.10 14.84
N LEU A 58 1.99 3.46 15.19
CA LEU A 58 2.36 4.86 15.45
C LEU A 58 2.30 5.71 14.17
N CYS A 59 2.82 5.20 13.05
CA CYS A 59 2.70 5.89 11.76
C CYS A 59 1.24 6.08 11.34
N LEU A 60 0.38 5.10 11.61
CA LEU A 60 -1.06 5.16 11.39
C LEU A 60 -1.69 6.24 12.25
N LYS A 61 -1.43 6.25 13.57
CA LYS A 61 -1.94 7.27 14.51
C LYS A 61 -1.58 8.68 14.08
N LEU A 62 -0.32 8.91 13.74
CA LEU A 62 0.22 10.22 13.34
C LEU A 62 0.00 10.56 11.85
N LEU A 63 -0.57 9.63 11.07
CA LEU A 63 -0.80 9.75 9.61
C LEU A 63 0.49 10.06 8.81
N ARG A 64 1.63 9.52 9.24
CA ARG A 64 2.94 9.74 8.60
C ARG A 64 3.23 8.69 7.51
N SER A 65 2.59 8.82 6.35
CA SER A 65 2.72 7.83 5.26
C SER A 65 4.13 7.65 4.70
N ARG A 66 4.94 8.72 4.69
CA ARG A 66 6.32 8.67 4.18
C ARG A 66 7.21 7.76 5.04
N GLU A 67 7.14 7.95 6.35
CA GLU A 67 7.90 7.15 7.32
C GLU A 67 7.46 5.69 7.30
N ALA A 68 6.15 5.43 7.19
CA ALA A 68 5.64 4.07 7.00
C ALA A 68 6.24 3.39 5.76
N LYS A 69 6.29 4.09 4.62
CA LYS A 69 6.93 3.58 3.39
C LYS A 69 8.41 3.28 3.62
N ASP A 70 9.16 4.22 4.19
CA ASP A 70 10.60 4.09 4.40
C ASP A 70 10.91 2.93 5.36
N GLY A 71 10.15 2.80 6.45
CA GLY A 71 10.26 1.69 7.40
C GLY A 71 9.93 0.33 6.77
N LEU A 72 8.90 0.24 5.92
CA LEU A 72 8.58 -0.99 5.19
C LEU A 72 9.68 -1.41 4.23
N HIS A 73 10.34 -0.47 3.53
CA HIS A 73 11.48 -0.79 2.68
C HIS A 73 12.67 -1.34 3.49
N GLN A 74 12.95 -0.75 4.66
CA GLN A 74 13.99 -1.24 5.56
C GLN A 74 13.65 -2.64 6.08
N TYR A 75 12.41 -2.85 6.53
CA TYR A 75 11.94 -4.13 7.04
C TYR A 75 11.93 -5.25 5.99
N ARG A 76 11.54 -4.93 4.74
CA ARG A 76 11.64 -5.85 3.61
C ARG A 76 13.07 -6.34 3.42
N ASN A 77 14.05 -5.44 3.42
CA ASN A 77 15.46 -5.80 3.24
C ASN A 77 16.01 -6.66 4.40
N LEU A 78 15.48 -6.47 5.62
CA LEU A 78 15.85 -7.26 6.80
C LEU A 78 15.24 -8.67 6.77
N SER A 79 13.96 -8.78 6.41
CA SER A 79 13.19 -10.03 6.46
C SER A 79 13.32 -10.92 5.21
N GLN A 80 13.71 -10.35 4.06
CA GLN A 80 13.70 -11.05 2.76
C GLN A 80 14.47 -12.38 2.75
N SER A 81 15.61 -12.48 3.44
CA SER A 81 16.43 -13.69 3.45
C SER A 81 16.10 -14.68 4.58
N GLN A 82 15.59 -14.20 5.72
CA GLN A 82 15.43 -15.01 6.93
C GLN A 82 13.98 -15.39 7.23
N ALA A 83 13.03 -14.48 6.97
CA ALA A 83 11.63 -14.67 7.33
C ALA A 83 10.68 -13.98 6.33
N PRO A 84 10.57 -14.49 5.09
CA PRO A 84 9.71 -13.88 4.06
C PRO A 84 8.22 -13.85 4.44
N GLY A 85 7.74 -14.82 5.23
CA GLY A 85 6.34 -14.85 5.71
C GLY A 85 6.02 -13.78 6.76
N SER A 86 7.03 -13.26 7.46
CA SER A 86 6.84 -12.18 8.44
C SER A 86 6.49 -10.87 7.73
N LEU A 87 7.11 -10.59 6.57
CA LEU A 87 6.78 -9.44 5.73
C LEU A 87 5.32 -9.46 5.27
N GLU A 88 4.83 -10.62 4.84
CA GLU A 88 3.44 -10.82 4.45
C GLU A 88 2.46 -10.52 5.59
N LYS A 89 2.75 -11.01 6.79
CA LYS A 89 1.94 -10.74 7.99
C LYS A 89 1.89 -9.25 8.34
N VAL A 90 3.04 -8.58 8.31
CA VAL A 90 3.14 -7.13 8.57
C VAL A 90 2.37 -6.31 7.53
N ILE A 91 2.49 -6.67 6.25
CA ILE A 91 1.77 -5.98 5.16
C ILE A 91 0.26 -6.15 5.30
N ARG A 92 -0.23 -7.37 5.55
CA ARG A 92 -1.66 -7.60 5.77
C ARG A 92 -2.19 -6.82 6.95
N TYR A 93 -1.48 -6.88 8.08
CA TYR A 93 -1.85 -6.12 9.26
C TYR A 93 -1.96 -4.61 8.97
N LEU A 94 -0.98 -4.04 8.26
CA LEU A 94 -1.00 -2.63 7.88
C LEU A 94 -2.21 -2.27 7.01
N MET A 95 -2.50 -3.09 6.01
CA MET A 95 -3.64 -2.87 5.12
C MET A 95 -4.95 -2.93 5.89
N ASP A 96 -5.16 -3.97 6.70
CA ASP A 96 -6.37 -4.16 7.50
C ASP A 96 -6.56 -3.02 8.51
N ALA A 97 -5.48 -2.60 9.18
CA ALA A 97 -5.51 -1.50 10.14
C ALA A 97 -5.79 -0.14 9.47
N ALA A 98 -5.20 0.11 8.29
CA ALA A 98 -5.44 1.32 7.51
C ALA A 98 -6.88 1.36 6.96
N GLU A 99 -7.40 0.24 6.46
CA GLU A 99 -8.77 0.11 5.99
C GLU A 99 -9.77 0.33 7.13
N LYS A 100 -9.53 -0.28 8.30
CA LYS A 100 -10.33 -0.08 9.50
C LYS A 100 -10.34 1.37 9.95
N LYS A 101 -9.16 2.01 10.07
CA LYS A 101 -9.07 3.42 10.44
C LYS A 101 -9.81 4.33 9.46
N CYS A 102 -9.76 4.02 8.17
CA CYS A 102 -10.51 4.76 7.15
C CYS A 102 -12.03 4.54 7.27
N SER A 103 -12.47 3.32 7.57
CA SER A 103 -13.87 3.00 7.82
C SER A 103 -14.40 3.71 9.06
N ASP A 104 -13.63 3.71 10.14
CA ASP A 104 -13.98 4.39 11.41
C ASP A 104 -14.05 5.91 11.19
N ALA A 105 -13.09 6.50 10.47
CA ALA A 105 -13.11 7.91 10.12
C ALA A 105 -14.31 8.29 9.24
N LYS A 106 -14.74 7.38 8.34
CA LYS A 106 -15.94 7.56 7.54
C LYS A 106 -17.20 7.50 8.41
N ALA A 107 -17.31 6.51 9.28
CA ALA A 107 -18.43 6.36 10.19
C ALA A 107 -18.57 7.56 11.14
N LEU A 108 -17.45 8.10 11.62
CA LEU A 108 -17.43 9.31 12.44
C LEU A 108 -17.88 10.54 11.65
N ALA A 109 -17.36 10.71 10.42
CA ALA A 109 -17.78 11.80 9.55
C ALA A 109 -19.28 11.72 9.21
N ASP A 110 -19.82 10.50 9.00
CA ASP A 110 -21.24 10.28 8.73
C ASP A 110 -22.10 10.48 9.99
N ALA A 111 -21.64 10.09 11.20
CA ALA A 111 -22.37 10.28 12.46
C ALA A 111 -22.45 11.74 12.91
N ASP A 112 -21.37 12.50 12.74
CA ASP A 112 -21.35 13.94 13.04
C ASP A 112 -22.33 14.74 12.14
N ILE A 113 -22.77 14.20 11.00
CA ILE A 113 -23.79 14.81 10.13
C ILE A 113 -25.14 14.89 10.83
N ASP A 114 -25.50 13.86 11.61
CA ASP A 114 -26.81 13.79 12.25
C ASP A 114 -26.91 14.64 13.53
N ASP A 115 -25.78 14.95 14.18
CA ASP A 115 -25.75 15.61 15.50
C ASP A 115 -25.57 17.14 15.45
N LYS A 116 -25.34 17.74 14.26
CA LYS A 116 -25.15 19.20 14.09
C LYS A 116 -26.07 19.80 13.04
N PHE A 117 -27.31 20.04 13.45
CA PHE A 117 -28.27 20.91 12.77
C PHE A 117 -28.30 22.35 13.32
N ASP A 118 -27.34 22.75 14.15
CA ASP A 118 -27.26 24.11 14.71
C ASP A 118 -26.00 24.84 14.23
N ASP A 119 -26.24 25.79 13.35
CA ASP A 119 -25.88 27.21 13.51
C ASP A 119 -24.59 27.51 14.29
N ASP A 120 -23.48 27.65 13.56
CA ASP A 120 -22.27 28.44 13.87
C ASP A 120 -21.01 27.75 13.33
N PHE A 121 -20.81 27.80 12.01
CA PHE A 121 -19.50 27.49 11.42
C PHE A 121 -18.95 28.76 10.79
N GLY A 122 -18.05 29.40 11.54
CA GLY A 122 -17.57 30.76 11.33
C GLY A 122 -17.11 31.11 9.92
N ALA A 123 -17.23 32.41 9.63
CA ALA A 123 -16.90 33.11 8.39
C ALA A 123 -15.41 33.03 8.00
N SER A 124 -14.90 31.83 7.72
CA SER A 124 -13.65 31.68 7.01
C SER A 124 -13.90 31.93 5.51
N PRO A 125 -13.04 32.67 4.80
CA PRO A 125 -13.20 32.93 3.36
C PRO A 125 -13.29 31.65 2.52
N GLN A 126 -12.68 30.55 3.00
CA GLN A 126 -12.77 29.22 2.41
C GLN A 126 -14.18 28.61 2.57
N ALA A 127 -14.80 28.74 3.74
CA ALA A 127 -16.18 28.26 3.98
C ALA A 127 -17.21 29.02 3.12
N ILE A 128 -17.04 30.34 2.95
CA ILE A 128 -17.90 31.16 2.07
C ILE A 128 -17.77 30.69 0.60
N LEU A 129 -16.56 30.46 0.11
CA LEU A 129 -16.34 29.94 -1.25
C LEU A 129 -16.93 28.53 -1.42
N LEU A 130 -16.74 27.63 -0.44
CA LEU A 130 -17.32 26.30 -0.47
C LEU A 130 -18.86 26.34 -0.45
N SER A 131 -19.47 27.26 0.30
CA SER A 131 -20.94 27.42 0.37
C SER A 131 -21.58 27.82 -0.95
N THR A 132 -20.85 28.49 -1.83
CA THR A 132 -21.35 28.90 -3.16
C THR A 132 -21.11 27.83 -4.24
N MET A 133 -20.17 26.90 -4.02
CA MET A 133 -19.80 25.87 -5.00
C MET A 133 -20.45 24.50 -4.74
N TYR A 134 -20.79 24.19 -3.49
CA TYR A 134 -21.33 22.89 -3.09
C TYR A 134 -22.75 23.01 -2.55
N MET A 135 -23.59 22.02 -2.86
CA MET A 135 -24.95 21.94 -2.33
C MET A 135 -24.99 21.65 -0.81
N ASP A 136 -23.89 21.10 -0.26
CA ASP A 136 -23.69 20.89 1.17
C ASP A 136 -22.23 21.22 1.56
N PRO A 137 -21.95 22.48 1.93
CA PRO A 137 -20.60 22.92 2.30
C PRO A 137 -20.13 22.35 3.64
N GLY A 138 -21.05 22.13 4.58
CA GLY A 138 -20.73 21.61 5.91
C GLY A 138 -20.27 20.16 5.87
N LYS A 139 -20.91 19.33 5.06
CA LYS A 139 -20.44 17.96 4.80
C LYS A 139 -19.10 17.93 4.08
N SER A 140 -18.96 18.72 3.02
CA SER A 140 -17.73 18.75 2.20
C SER A 140 -16.50 19.21 3.00
N GLN A 141 -16.65 20.18 3.91
CA GLN A 141 -15.57 20.66 4.76
C GLN A 141 -15.17 19.65 5.85
N ARG A 142 -16.14 18.94 6.45
CA ARG A 142 -15.89 17.89 7.43
C ARG A 142 -15.22 16.66 6.82
N ASP A 143 -15.73 16.18 5.69
CA ASP A 143 -15.11 15.11 4.92
C ASP A 143 -13.67 15.48 4.54
N SER A 144 -13.43 16.76 4.20
CA SER A 144 -12.09 17.24 3.91
C SER A 144 -11.16 17.33 5.13
N ALA A 145 -11.69 17.56 6.33
CA ALA A 145 -10.89 17.69 7.54
C ALA A 145 -10.58 16.33 8.18
N MET A 146 -11.54 15.41 8.23
CA MET A 146 -11.45 14.15 8.98
C MET A 146 -11.19 12.94 8.10
N LEU A 147 -11.94 12.80 7.00
CA LEU A 147 -11.89 11.61 6.15
C LEU A 147 -10.72 11.68 5.15
N MET A 148 -10.46 12.84 4.56
CA MET A 148 -9.43 13.01 3.53
C MET A 148 -8.00 12.65 3.98
N PRO A 149 -7.52 13.01 5.19
CA PRO A 149 -6.21 12.57 5.66
C PRO A 149 -6.10 11.04 5.76
N SER A 150 -7.15 10.38 6.24
CA SER A 150 -7.24 8.91 6.35
C SER A 150 -7.27 8.24 4.98
N LEU A 151 -8.06 8.77 4.03
CA LEU A 151 -8.09 8.31 2.64
C LEU A 151 -6.73 8.44 1.95
N LYS A 152 -6.05 9.58 2.16
CA LYS A 152 -4.72 9.83 1.61
C LYS A 152 -3.71 8.83 2.18
N PHE A 153 -3.75 8.59 3.49
CA PHE A 153 -2.88 7.61 4.14
C PHE A 153 -3.12 6.19 3.59
N LEU A 154 -4.38 5.79 3.47
CA LEU A 154 -4.75 4.48 2.94
C LEU A 154 -4.29 4.30 1.48
N TRP A 155 -4.47 5.32 0.64
CA TRP A 155 -3.96 5.31 -0.73
C TRP A 155 -2.44 5.17 -0.79
N GLU A 156 -1.70 5.96 -0.01
CA GLU A 156 -0.23 5.86 0.03
C GLU A 156 0.24 4.50 0.59
N THR A 157 -0.54 3.88 1.47
CA THR A 157 -0.29 2.51 1.96
C THR A 157 -0.39 1.49 0.84
N TYR A 158 -1.47 1.50 0.04
CA TYR A 158 -1.58 0.64 -1.13
C TYR A 158 -0.43 0.88 -2.10
N ARG A 159 -0.09 2.14 -2.37
CA ARG A 159 1.01 2.51 -3.26
C ARG A 159 2.34 1.93 -2.78
N ALA A 160 2.65 2.06 -1.48
CA ALA A 160 3.87 1.55 -0.89
C ALA A 160 3.94 0.02 -0.96
N VAL A 161 2.85 -0.67 -0.62
CA VAL A 161 2.77 -2.14 -0.68
C VAL A 161 2.98 -2.65 -2.11
N LEU A 162 2.29 -2.06 -3.10
CA LEU A 162 2.45 -2.43 -4.50
C LEU A 162 3.88 -2.22 -5.01
N ASP A 163 4.52 -1.11 -4.62
CA ASP A 163 5.91 -0.80 -5.00
C ASP A 163 6.92 -1.81 -4.38
N ILE A 164 6.70 -2.22 -3.13
CA ILE A 164 7.54 -3.18 -2.41
C ILE A 164 7.44 -4.60 -2.98
N LEU A 165 6.22 -5.00 -3.36
CA LEU A 165 5.90 -6.37 -3.79
C LEU A 165 5.98 -6.58 -5.31
N ARG A 166 6.16 -5.52 -6.11
CA ARG A 166 6.11 -5.54 -7.60
C ARG A 166 6.95 -6.60 -8.32
N SER A 167 7.97 -7.14 -7.67
CA SER A 167 8.92 -8.08 -8.25
C SER A 167 9.14 -9.34 -7.40
N ASN A 168 8.25 -9.61 -6.44
CA ASN A 168 8.39 -10.73 -5.50
C ASN A 168 7.37 -11.82 -5.82
N SER A 169 7.79 -12.89 -6.50
CA SER A 169 6.97 -14.05 -6.88
C SER A 169 6.33 -14.73 -5.69
N LYS A 170 7.06 -14.85 -4.57
CA LYS A 170 6.57 -15.54 -3.36
C LYS A 170 5.39 -14.83 -2.69
N LEU A 171 5.26 -13.52 -2.91
CA LEU A 171 4.20 -12.69 -2.34
C LEU A 171 3.31 -12.09 -3.44
N GLU A 172 3.28 -12.73 -4.61
CA GLU A 172 2.48 -12.28 -5.74
C GLU A 172 0.98 -12.29 -5.42
N HIS A 173 0.49 -13.29 -4.68
CA HIS A 173 -0.89 -13.33 -4.19
C HIS A 173 -1.25 -12.10 -3.34
N VAL A 174 -0.34 -11.67 -2.47
CA VAL A 174 -0.51 -10.47 -1.63
C VAL A 174 -0.50 -9.22 -2.49
N TYR A 175 0.37 -9.15 -3.50
CA TYR A 175 0.42 -8.02 -4.43
C TYR A 175 -0.91 -7.85 -5.17
N HIS A 176 -1.45 -8.93 -5.75
CA HIS A 176 -2.72 -8.85 -6.48
C HIS A 176 -3.91 -8.62 -5.56
N ALA A 177 -3.93 -9.20 -4.36
CA ALA A 177 -4.94 -8.89 -3.36
C ALA A 177 -4.92 -7.39 -2.97
N ALA A 178 -3.74 -6.81 -2.77
CA ALA A 178 -3.58 -5.39 -2.50
C ALA A 178 -4.02 -4.52 -3.68
N ALA A 179 -3.73 -4.93 -4.93
CA ALA A 179 -4.19 -4.22 -6.12
C ALA A 179 -5.73 -4.24 -6.22
N GLN A 180 -6.37 -5.38 -5.95
CA GLN A 180 -7.82 -5.50 -5.94
C GLN A 180 -8.46 -4.67 -4.82
N ASN A 181 -7.88 -4.65 -3.62
CA ASN A 181 -8.34 -3.78 -2.53
C ASN A 181 -8.20 -2.30 -2.89
N ALA A 182 -7.09 -1.89 -3.53
CA ALA A 182 -6.91 -0.53 -4.01
C ALA A 182 -7.94 -0.14 -5.10
N LEU A 183 -8.28 -1.07 -6.01
CA LEU A 183 -9.35 -0.87 -6.99
C LEU A 183 -10.71 -0.70 -6.30
N ARG A 184 -11.02 -1.55 -5.30
CA ARG A 184 -12.24 -1.44 -4.49
C ARG A 184 -12.30 -0.12 -3.72
N PHE A 185 -11.18 0.35 -3.19
CA PHE A 185 -11.04 1.67 -2.57
C PHE A 185 -11.40 2.78 -3.57
N CYS A 186 -10.82 2.74 -4.78
CA CYS A 186 -11.12 3.72 -5.84
C CYS A 186 -12.61 3.72 -6.22
N LYS A 187 -13.21 2.53 -6.32
CA LYS A 187 -14.65 2.33 -6.58
C LYS A 187 -15.52 2.92 -5.46
N THR A 188 -15.23 2.58 -4.21
CA THR A 188 -16.05 2.92 -3.03
C THR A 188 -16.04 4.42 -2.75
N TYR A 189 -14.87 5.07 -2.82
CA TYR A 189 -14.71 6.49 -2.52
C TYR A 189 -14.71 7.38 -3.79
N ARG A 190 -15.05 6.81 -4.96
CA ARG A 190 -15.09 7.49 -6.27
C ARG A 190 -13.82 8.28 -6.61
N ARG A 191 -12.65 7.75 -6.23
CA ARG A 191 -11.33 8.38 -6.36
C ARG A 191 -10.75 8.20 -7.77
N ARG A 192 -11.19 9.06 -8.68
CA ARG A 192 -10.88 9.00 -10.12
C ARG A 192 -9.40 9.27 -10.45
N MET A 193 -8.71 10.12 -9.69
CA MET A 193 -7.30 10.45 -9.94
C MET A 193 -6.38 9.32 -9.49
N GLU A 194 -6.66 8.77 -8.30
CA GLU A 194 -5.97 7.61 -7.74
C GLU A 194 -6.17 6.38 -8.60
N PHE A 195 -7.38 6.17 -9.14
CA PHE A 195 -7.64 5.10 -10.10
C PHE A 195 -6.70 5.19 -11.31
N ARG A 196 -6.55 6.39 -11.92
CA ARG A 196 -5.63 6.58 -13.05
C ARG A 196 -4.18 6.27 -12.65
N HIS A 197 -3.72 6.80 -11.50
CA HIS A 197 -2.38 6.50 -11.01
C HIS A 197 -2.16 5.01 -10.74
N LEU A 198 -3.18 4.31 -10.21
CA LEU A 198 -3.14 2.88 -9.97
C LEU A 198 -3.00 2.11 -11.28
N THR A 199 -3.84 2.42 -12.28
CA THR A 199 -3.77 1.73 -13.58
C THR A 199 -2.43 1.93 -14.28
N ASP A 200 -1.86 3.15 -14.22
CA ASP A 200 -0.55 3.44 -14.81
C ASP A 200 0.59 2.71 -14.08
N MET A 201 0.51 2.63 -12.75
CA MET A 201 1.43 1.86 -11.93
C MET A 201 1.38 0.37 -12.28
N LEU A 202 0.18 -0.21 -12.34
CA LEU A 202 -0.01 -1.62 -12.66
C LEU A 202 0.50 -1.98 -14.06
N ARG A 203 0.33 -1.07 -15.05
CA ARG A 203 0.91 -1.24 -16.40
C ARG A 203 2.42 -1.17 -16.39
N THR A 204 2.98 -0.21 -15.64
CA THR A 204 4.44 -0.08 -15.51
C THR A 204 5.04 -1.34 -14.88
N HIS A 205 4.42 -1.88 -13.82
CA HIS A 205 4.86 -3.11 -13.17
C HIS A 205 4.80 -4.30 -14.13
N LEU A 206 3.68 -4.46 -14.85
CA LEU A 206 3.50 -5.50 -15.86
C LEU A 206 4.53 -5.39 -17.01
N GLY A 207 4.76 -4.17 -17.51
CA GLY A 207 5.75 -3.90 -18.55
C GLY A 207 7.17 -4.29 -18.14
N ASN A 208 7.56 -3.95 -16.90
CA ASN A 208 8.84 -4.37 -16.33
C ASN A 208 8.94 -5.90 -16.24
N LEU A 209 7.90 -6.58 -15.73
CA LEU A 209 7.89 -8.05 -15.66
C LEU A 209 8.04 -8.70 -17.05
N ARG A 210 7.48 -8.09 -18.11
CA ARG A 210 7.64 -8.59 -19.48
C ARG A 210 9.05 -8.39 -20.03
N GLN A 211 9.65 -7.23 -19.79
CA GLN A 211 11.01 -6.92 -20.28
C GLN A 211 12.07 -7.82 -19.63
N TYR A 212 11.88 -8.13 -18.34
CA TYR A 212 12.83 -8.94 -17.58
C TYR A 212 12.46 -10.43 -17.46
N GLY A 213 11.23 -10.80 -17.84
CA GLY A 213 10.69 -12.16 -17.84
C GLY A 213 10.51 -12.73 -19.24
N SER A 214 11.36 -12.32 -20.19
CA SER A 214 11.33 -12.87 -21.56
C SER A 214 11.42 -14.39 -21.50
N LEU A 215 10.40 -15.07 -22.04
CA LEU A 215 10.34 -16.55 -22.13
C LEU A 215 11.47 -17.15 -22.99
N PHE A 216 12.24 -16.32 -23.70
CA PHE A 216 13.33 -16.75 -24.59
C PHE A 216 14.68 -16.92 -23.89
N ASP A 217 14.77 -16.73 -22.57
CA ASP A 217 16.00 -16.94 -21.79
C ASP A 217 16.17 -18.43 -21.37
N THR A 218 15.81 -19.35 -22.29
CA THR A 218 15.97 -20.81 -22.17
C THR A 218 17.33 -21.31 -22.66
N ASP A 219 18.28 -20.43 -22.93
CA ASP A 219 19.65 -20.83 -23.26
C ASP A 219 20.52 -20.78 -21.99
N GLU A 220 20.83 -21.95 -21.43
CA GLU A 220 21.64 -22.11 -20.19
C GLU A 220 23.02 -21.41 -20.25
N ASN A 221 23.45 -20.96 -21.43
CA ASN A 221 24.75 -20.33 -21.65
C ASN A 221 24.79 -18.80 -21.60
N VAL A 222 23.65 -18.11 -21.50
CA VAL A 222 23.65 -16.64 -21.31
C VAL A 222 23.50 -16.35 -19.82
N LYS A 223 24.63 -16.15 -19.15
CA LYS A 223 24.69 -15.71 -17.75
C LYS A 223 23.73 -14.55 -17.51
N SER A 224 22.64 -14.83 -16.79
CA SER A 224 21.58 -13.91 -16.40
C SER A 224 22.12 -12.65 -15.72
N SER A 225 22.35 -11.60 -16.50
CA SER A 225 22.60 -10.24 -15.98
C SER A 225 21.29 -9.52 -15.64
N ASN A 226 20.17 -9.92 -16.27
CA ASN A 226 18.90 -9.19 -16.23
C ASN A 226 17.73 -9.96 -15.59
N LYS A 227 17.97 -11.08 -14.89
CA LYS A 227 16.89 -11.75 -14.15
C LYS A 227 16.47 -10.84 -12.99
N VAL A 228 15.24 -10.34 -13.04
CA VAL A 228 14.67 -9.59 -11.90
C VAL A 228 14.73 -10.49 -10.67
N ARG A 229 15.49 -10.05 -9.66
CA ARG A 229 15.63 -10.80 -8.40
C ARG A 229 14.25 -10.99 -7.79
N GLY A 230 13.85 -12.26 -7.68
CA GLY A 230 12.58 -12.66 -7.08
C GLY A 230 11.42 -12.85 -8.05
N PHE A 231 11.62 -12.87 -9.37
CA PHE A 231 10.58 -13.31 -10.31
C PHE A 231 10.88 -14.71 -10.84
N ASP A 232 9.96 -15.65 -10.62
CA ASP A 232 10.11 -17.07 -11.00
C ASP A 232 9.57 -17.37 -12.41
N GLY A 233 9.15 -16.35 -13.16
CA GLY A 233 8.60 -16.49 -14.51
C GLY A 233 7.08 -16.48 -14.55
N TRP A 234 6.53 -16.65 -15.75
CA TRP A 234 5.09 -16.67 -16.00
C TRP A 234 4.48 -18.06 -15.73
N THR A 235 4.13 -18.33 -14.48
CA THR A 235 3.41 -19.56 -14.10
C THR A 235 1.91 -19.47 -14.45
N SER A 236 1.20 -20.59 -14.40
CA SER A 236 -0.25 -20.61 -14.71
C SER A 236 -1.03 -19.78 -13.71
N GLU A 237 -0.66 -19.91 -12.44
CA GLU A 237 -1.22 -19.17 -11.32
C GLU A 237 -0.91 -17.67 -11.44
N SER A 238 0.32 -17.29 -11.78
CA SER A 238 0.70 -15.89 -11.99
C SER A 238 -0.14 -15.24 -13.10
N ILE A 239 -0.31 -15.94 -14.23
CA ILE A 239 -1.14 -15.46 -15.34
C ILE A 239 -2.60 -15.27 -14.88
N GLU A 240 -3.15 -16.24 -14.15
CA GLU A 240 -4.52 -16.17 -13.64
C GLU A 240 -4.70 -14.97 -12.69
N LEU A 241 -3.79 -14.78 -11.73
CA LEU A 241 -3.83 -13.65 -10.80
C LEU A 241 -3.77 -12.30 -11.54
N HIS A 242 -2.92 -12.18 -12.55
CA HIS A 242 -2.84 -10.98 -13.39
C HIS A 242 -4.16 -10.72 -14.14
N LEU A 243 -4.78 -11.76 -14.72
CA LEU A 243 -6.07 -11.64 -15.41
C LEU A 243 -7.18 -11.22 -14.43
N GLN A 244 -7.28 -11.86 -13.27
CA GLN A 244 -8.27 -11.52 -12.23
C GLN A 244 -8.17 -10.04 -11.84
N THR A 245 -6.95 -9.54 -11.57
CA THR A 245 -6.71 -8.13 -11.24
C THR A 245 -7.11 -7.19 -12.38
N ARG A 246 -6.85 -7.57 -13.65
CA ARG A 246 -7.26 -6.74 -14.82
C ARG A 246 -8.77 -6.76 -15.07
N PHE A 247 -9.46 -7.87 -14.80
CA PHE A 247 -10.92 -7.89 -14.86
C PHE A 247 -11.54 -6.99 -13.78
N ALA A 248 -11.02 -7.03 -12.55
CA ALA A 248 -11.44 -6.11 -11.49
C ALA A 248 -11.17 -4.63 -11.87
N GLN A 249 -10.07 -4.37 -12.57
CA GLN A 249 -9.74 -3.04 -13.10
C GLN A 249 -10.76 -2.57 -14.15
N LEU A 250 -11.16 -3.46 -15.06
CA LEU A 250 -12.16 -3.16 -16.10
C LEU A 250 -13.55 -2.89 -15.51
N GLU A 251 -13.95 -3.67 -14.51
CA GLU A 251 -15.19 -3.44 -13.75
C GLU A 251 -15.15 -2.05 -13.08
N THR A 252 -14.05 -1.74 -12.39
CA THR A 252 -13.87 -0.46 -11.71
C THR A 252 -13.85 0.71 -12.69
N ALA A 253 -13.21 0.55 -13.86
CA ALA A 253 -13.20 1.56 -14.92
C ALA A 253 -14.63 1.87 -15.41
N SER A 254 -15.44 0.84 -15.58
CA SER A 254 -16.85 0.96 -16.01
C SER A 254 -17.67 1.74 -14.99
N ILE A 255 -17.54 1.40 -13.70
CA ILE A 255 -18.28 2.04 -12.59
C ILE A 255 -17.86 3.50 -12.39
N LEU A 256 -16.58 3.82 -12.59
CA LEU A 256 -16.08 5.20 -12.51
C LEU A 256 -16.29 5.99 -13.80
N HIS A 257 -16.93 5.39 -14.81
CA HIS A 257 -17.14 5.94 -16.15
C HIS A 257 -15.84 6.46 -16.78
N ARG A 258 -14.80 5.62 -16.74
CA ARG A 258 -13.47 5.84 -17.33
C ARG A 258 -13.29 4.92 -18.52
N TYR A 259 -14.10 5.12 -19.56
CA TYR A 259 -14.14 4.24 -20.72
C TYR A 259 -12.82 4.18 -21.50
N THR A 260 -12.07 5.28 -21.55
CA THR A 260 -10.72 5.30 -22.15
C THR A 260 -9.74 4.37 -21.42
N GLU A 261 -9.80 4.35 -20.09
CA GLU A 261 -9.01 3.40 -19.29
C GLU A 261 -9.56 1.98 -19.38
N GLY A 262 -10.87 1.81 -19.51
CA GLY A 262 -11.49 0.53 -19.82
C GLY A 262 -10.93 -0.09 -21.10
N PHE A 263 -10.88 0.69 -22.19
CA PHE A 263 -10.30 0.25 -23.46
C PHE A 263 -8.84 -0.20 -23.32
N ARG A 264 -7.99 0.63 -22.70
CA ARG A 264 -6.58 0.28 -22.43
C ARG A 264 -6.45 -0.99 -21.58
N THR A 265 -7.37 -1.19 -20.62
CA THR A 265 -7.39 -2.40 -19.79
C THR A 265 -7.73 -3.65 -20.61
N CYS A 266 -8.61 -3.55 -21.61
CA CYS A 266 -8.88 -4.64 -22.54
C CYS A 266 -7.62 -5.02 -23.36
N GLU A 267 -6.85 -4.03 -23.81
CA GLU A 267 -5.55 -4.29 -24.47
C GLU A 267 -4.57 -4.99 -23.52
N ASP A 268 -4.49 -4.56 -22.26
CA ASP A 268 -3.68 -5.23 -21.24
C ASP A 268 -4.08 -6.70 -21.04
N ILE A 269 -5.39 -6.99 -20.98
CA ILE A 269 -5.92 -8.36 -20.88
C ILE A 269 -5.50 -9.19 -22.09
N PHE A 270 -5.68 -8.65 -23.30
CA PHE A 270 -5.27 -9.32 -24.53
C PHE A 270 -3.78 -9.65 -24.55
N ASN A 271 -2.93 -8.70 -24.13
CA ASN A 271 -1.48 -8.91 -24.02
C ASN A 271 -1.12 -10.04 -23.04
N ILE A 272 -1.81 -10.16 -21.90
CA ILE A 272 -1.60 -11.26 -20.95
C ILE A 272 -2.06 -12.60 -21.54
N LEU A 273 -3.17 -12.62 -22.27
CA LEU A 273 -3.64 -13.83 -22.94
C LEU A 273 -2.66 -14.31 -24.01
N GLN A 274 -1.98 -13.40 -24.72
CA GLN A 274 -0.91 -13.78 -25.65
C GLN A 274 0.26 -14.47 -24.94
N ILE A 275 0.64 -14.01 -23.73
CA ILE A 275 1.68 -14.67 -22.91
C ILE A 275 1.23 -16.09 -22.54
N SER A 276 -0.04 -16.25 -22.13
CA SER A 276 -0.63 -17.57 -21.84
C SER A 276 -0.62 -18.51 -23.05
N GLN A 277 -0.93 -18.00 -24.24
CA GLN A 277 -0.89 -18.78 -25.48
C GLN A 277 0.54 -19.16 -25.88
N ALA A 278 1.51 -18.25 -25.76
CA ALA A 278 2.90 -18.54 -26.06
C ALA A 278 3.45 -19.64 -25.15
N ARG A 279 3.11 -19.61 -23.86
CA ARG A 279 3.50 -20.65 -22.90
C ARG A 279 2.92 -22.02 -23.24
N ARG A 280 1.62 -22.11 -23.58
CA ARG A 280 0.97 -23.37 -23.99
C ARG A 280 1.54 -24.00 -25.26
N LYS A 281 2.35 -23.29 -26.03
CA LYS A 281 3.06 -23.84 -27.20
C LYS A 281 4.45 -24.40 -26.86
N ILE A 282 4.96 -24.09 -25.66
CA ILE A 282 6.28 -24.50 -25.17
C ILE A 282 6.15 -25.73 -24.26
N ASP A 283 5.07 -25.83 -23.49
CA ASP A 283 4.64 -27.02 -22.74
C ASP A 283 4.06 -28.09 -23.68
#